data_AF-A0A9P6W0M5-F1
#
_entry.id   AF-A0A9P6W0M5-F1
#
_cell.length_a   1.000
_cell.length_b   1.000
_cell.length_c   1.000
_cell.angle_alpha   90.00
_cell.angle_beta   90.00
_cell.angle_gamma   90.00
#
_symmetry.space_group_name_H-M   'P 1'
#
loop_
_entity.id
_entity.type
_entity.pdbx_description
1 polymer ?
#
loop_
_entity_poly.entity_id
_entity_poly.type
_entity_poly.pdbx_seq_one_letter_code
_entity_poly.pdbx_strand_id
1 'polypeptide(L)'
;MAGHALAYDASNRMIARSVENGEGRGGHFNQITQRWEAADERPEIPASQGASTMPDSDGGSVKTGPSFTQQVNGFAKRFAGKLTGKDHEVAMGDALLEGKDVQEARATAEAVKAQQS
;
A
#
# COMPACT_ATOMS: atom_id res chain seq x y z
N MET A 1 -13.37 23.37 -38.71
CA MET A 1 -12.73 22.96 -37.44
C MET A 1 -11.35 23.61 -37.37
N ALA A 2 -11.16 24.60 -36.51
CA ALA A 2 -9.84 25.16 -36.22
C ALA A 2 -9.90 25.73 -34.79
N GLY A 3 -9.60 24.89 -33.80
CA GLY A 3 -9.76 25.23 -32.38
C GLY A 3 -8.71 24.63 -31.46
N HIS A 4 -7.57 24.17 -31.99
CA HIS A 4 -6.59 23.42 -31.20
C HIS A 4 -5.16 23.96 -31.24
N ALA A 5 -4.90 25.08 -31.93
CA ALA A 5 -3.54 25.61 -32.09
C ALA A 5 -3.22 26.83 -31.21
N LEU A 6 -4.22 27.44 -30.53
CA LEU A 6 -4.01 28.69 -29.79
C LEU A 6 -3.75 28.51 -28.28
N ALA A 7 -4.01 27.32 -27.72
CA ALA A 7 -3.83 27.09 -26.28
C ALA A 7 -2.37 26.76 -25.88
N TYR A 8 -1.60 26.17 -26.79
CA TYR A 8 -0.21 25.77 -26.50
C TYR A 8 0.76 26.97 -26.45
N ASP A 9 0.52 28.01 -27.25
CA ASP A 9 1.40 29.18 -27.31
C ASP A 9 1.21 30.13 -26.12
N ALA A 10 -0.02 30.22 -25.58
CA ALA A 10 -0.32 31.03 -24.41
C ALA A 10 0.33 30.49 -23.12
N SER A 11 0.34 29.16 -22.94
CA SER A 11 1.00 28.51 -21.80
C SER A 11 2.51 28.73 -21.81
N ASN A 12 3.15 28.60 -22.98
CA ASN A 12 4.59 28.82 -23.09
C ASN A 12 4.99 30.30 -22.88
N ARG A 13 4.14 31.26 -23.27
CA ARG A 13 4.39 32.70 -23.00
C ARG A 13 4.32 33.06 -21.53
N MET A 14 3.43 32.43 -20.75
CA MET A 14 3.40 32.64 -19.30
C MET A 14 4.59 31.99 -18.60
N ILE A 15 5.04 30.82 -19.08
CA ILE A 15 6.24 30.17 -18.55
C ILE A 15 7.48 31.03 -18.81
N ALA A 16 7.65 31.59 -20.01
CA ALA A 16 8.82 32.39 -20.35
C ALA A 16 8.88 33.75 -19.64
N ARG A 17 7.75 34.43 -19.39
CA ARG A 17 7.74 35.73 -18.68
C ARG A 17 8.03 35.64 -17.19
N SER A 18 7.76 34.50 -16.56
CA SER A 18 8.03 34.32 -15.13
C SER A 18 9.51 34.00 -14.82
N VAL A 19 10.32 33.67 -15.84
CA VAL A 19 11.75 33.40 -15.67
C VAL A 19 12.59 34.69 -15.61
N GLU A 20 12.07 35.82 -16.09
CA GLU A 20 12.88 37.04 -16.26
C GLU A 20 12.93 37.96 -15.02
N ASN A 21 12.12 37.71 -13.97
CA ASN A 21 12.00 38.63 -12.82
C ASN A 21 11.97 37.96 -11.43
N GLY A 22 12.57 36.79 -11.26
CA GLY A 22 12.56 36.11 -9.96
C GLY A 22 13.78 35.22 -9.77
N GLU A 23 14.60 35.60 -8.81
CA GLU A 23 15.77 34.88 -8.31
C GLU A 23 15.57 33.36 -8.28
N GLY A 24 16.51 32.64 -8.90
CA GLY A 24 16.45 31.19 -9.08
C GLY A 24 16.26 30.44 -7.75
N ARG A 25 15.03 30.00 -7.51
CA ARG A 25 14.73 28.95 -6.53
C ARG A 25 14.27 27.75 -7.33
N GLY A 26 15.16 26.75 -7.44
CA GLY A 26 14.87 25.49 -8.11
C GLY A 26 13.63 24.84 -7.48
N GLY A 27 12.70 24.44 -8.33
CA GLY A 27 11.53 23.65 -7.95
C GLY A 27 11.32 22.57 -9.01
N HIS A 28 10.44 21.62 -8.73
CA HIS A 28 10.06 20.60 -9.70
C HIS A 28 8.54 20.43 -9.71
N PHE A 29 7.99 20.04 -10.85
CA PHE A 29 6.58 19.70 -10.94
C PHE A 29 6.36 18.28 -10.44
N ASN A 30 5.55 18.12 -9.40
CA ASN A 30 5.21 16.83 -8.82
C ASN A 30 3.94 16.29 -9.50
N GLN A 31 4.07 15.15 -10.20
CA GLN A 31 2.95 14.53 -10.92
C GLN A 31 1.89 13.91 -9.99
N ILE A 32 2.25 13.56 -8.76
CA ILE A 32 1.34 12.95 -7.78
C ILE A 32 0.41 14.03 -7.19
N THR A 33 0.97 15.16 -6.80
CA THR A 33 0.23 16.29 -6.20
C THR A 33 -0.27 17.30 -7.25
N GLN A 34 0.16 17.16 -8.51
CA GLN A 34 -0.14 18.05 -9.64
C GLN A 34 0.16 19.53 -9.38
N ARG A 35 1.27 19.82 -8.68
CA ARG A 35 1.72 21.19 -8.41
C ARG A 35 3.25 21.35 -8.52
N TRP A 36 3.70 22.60 -8.67
CA TRP A 36 5.12 22.93 -8.56
C TRP A 36 5.52 23.02 -7.09
N GLU A 37 6.51 22.23 -6.71
CA GLU A 37 7.05 22.17 -5.35
C GLU A 37 8.44 22.82 -5.35
N ALA A 38 8.70 23.72 -4.39
CA ALA A 38 10.03 24.30 -4.22
C ALA A 38 11.00 23.25 -3.68
N ALA A 39 12.30 23.34 -4.00
CA ALA A 39 13.29 22.35 -3.58
C ALA A 39 13.36 22.15 -2.05
N ASP A 40 13.00 23.17 -1.27
CA ASP A 40 13.02 23.14 0.19
C ASP A 40 11.60 23.06 0.80
N GLU A 41 10.55 22.82 -0.01
CA GLU A 41 9.19 22.65 0.49
C GLU A 41 9.08 21.32 1.23
N ARG A 42 9.10 21.35 2.56
CA ARG A 42 8.79 20.19 3.38
C ARG A 42 7.30 19.88 3.22
N PRO A 43 6.90 18.65 2.86
CA PRO A 43 5.49 18.29 2.81
C PRO A 43 4.82 18.60 4.16
N GLU A 44 3.89 19.53 4.17
CA GLU A 44 3.00 19.71 5.31
C GLU A 44 2.06 18.51 5.34
N ILE A 45 2.40 17.52 6.16
CA ILE A 45 1.51 16.41 6.47
C ILE A 45 0.50 16.97 7.49
N PRO A 46 -0.78 17.15 7.12
CA PRO A 46 -1.78 17.62 8.08
C PRO A 46 -1.78 16.66 9.26
N ALA A 47 -1.76 17.18 10.50
CA ALA A 47 -1.84 16.34 11.71
C ALA A 47 -3.14 15.49 11.75
N SER A 48 -4.11 15.79 10.88
CA SER A 48 -5.35 15.04 10.67
C SER A 48 -5.24 13.91 9.64
N GLN A 49 -4.08 13.69 9.00
CA GLN A 49 -3.81 12.39 8.39
C GLN A 49 -3.75 11.39 9.53
N GLY A 50 -4.92 10.83 9.85
CA GLY A 50 -5.06 9.78 10.84
C GLY A 50 -3.98 8.75 10.64
N ALA A 51 -3.37 8.33 11.74
CA ALA A 51 -2.45 7.22 11.76
C ALA A 51 -3.01 6.08 10.89
N SER A 52 -2.09 5.41 10.20
CA SER A 52 -2.29 4.18 9.41
C SER A 52 -3.63 3.50 9.64
N THR A 53 -4.34 3.11 8.57
CA THR A 53 -5.49 2.19 8.70
C THR A 53 -5.07 0.79 9.17
N MET A 54 -3.78 0.56 9.43
CA MET A 54 -3.39 -0.63 10.18
C MET A 54 -3.99 -0.52 11.57
N PRO A 55 -4.78 -1.52 12.02
CA PRO A 55 -5.29 -1.52 13.37
C PRO A 55 -4.10 -1.45 14.31
N ASP A 56 -4.03 -0.37 15.09
CA ASP A 56 -3.01 -0.20 16.12
C ASP A 56 -3.08 -1.43 17.02
N SER A 57 -2.01 -2.22 16.97
CA SER A 57 -1.78 -3.22 17.99
C SER A 57 -1.50 -2.43 19.26
N ASP A 58 -2.51 -2.37 20.12
CA ASP A 58 -2.43 -2.18 21.57
C ASP A 58 -3.36 -1.07 22.07
N GLY A 59 -4.65 -1.42 22.23
CA GLY A 59 -5.55 -0.68 23.10
C GLY A 59 -7.00 -0.68 22.63
N GLY A 60 -7.79 -1.65 23.09
CA GLY A 60 -9.25 -1.59 22.98
C GLY A 60 -9.86 -2.78 22.25
N SER A 61 -10.16 -3.81 23.03
CA SER A 61 -11.20 -4.83 22.82
C SER A 61 -12.04 -4.75 21.53
N VAL A 62 -11.61 -5.41 20.45
CA VAL A 62 -12.46 -6.30 19.62
C VAL A 62 -11.55 -7.31 18.92
N LYS A 63 -11.25 -8.46 19.56
CA LYS A 63 -10.65 -9.61 18.87
C LYS A 63 -11.72 -10.31 18.02
N THR A 64 -12.06 -9.76 16.86
CA THR A 64 -12.96 -10.43 15.89
C THR A 64 -12.21 -10.99 14.68
N GLY A 65 -10.89 -10.90 14.65
CA GLY A 65 -10.11 -11.35 13.50
C GLY A 65 -8.66 -11.72 13.83
N PRO A 66 -7.95 -12.31 12.85
CA PRO A 66 -6.55 -12.68 12.99
C PRO A 66 -5.68 -11.45 13.29
N SER A 67 -4.70 -11.63 14.17
CA SER A 67 -3.63 -10.65 14.37
C SER A 67 -2.90 -10.34 13.06
N PHE A 68 -2.28 -9.18 12.97
CA PHE A 68 -1.47 -8.81 11.79
C PHE A 68 -0.42 -9.88 11.46
N THR A 69 0.27 -10.41 12.48
CA THR A 69 1.24 -11.50 12.34
C THR A 69 0.60 -12.77 11.76
N GLN A 70 -0.60 -13.14 12.21
CA GLN A 70 -1.35 -14.27 11.63
C GLN A 70 -1.72 -13.99 10.17
N GLN A 71 -2.11 -12.77 9.82
CA GLN A 71 -2.44 -12.40 8.44
C GLN A 71 -1.23 -12.54 7.51
N VAL A 72 -0.10 -11.94 7.88
CA VAL A 72 1.15 -12.01 7.09
C VAL A 72 1.59 -13.46 6.91
N ASN A 73 1.64 -14.22 8.01
CA ASN A 73 2.05 -15.63 7.95
C ASN A 73 1.04 -16.47 7.14
N GLY A 74 -0.25 -16.21 7.30
CA GLY A 74 -1.32 -16.88 6.58
C GLY A 74 -1.22 -16.70 5.07
N PHE A 75 -1.06 -15.45 4.61
CA PHE A 75 -0.86 -15.17 3.18
C PHE A 75 0.44 -15.78 2.63
N ALA A 76 1.55 -15.71 3.37
CA ALA A 76 2.81 -16.30 2.95
C ALA A 76 2.69 -17.82 2.77
N LYS A 77 2.04 -18.51 3.72
CA LYS A 77 1.77 -19.96 3.67
C LYS A 77 0.87 -20.33 2.51
N ARG A 78 -0.23 -19.60 2.34
CA ARG A 78 -1.18 -19.80 1.23
C ARG A 78 -0.51 -19.62 -0.13
N PHE A 79 0.33 -18.59 -0.27
CA PHE A 79 1.08 -18.31 -1.49
C PHE A 79 2.10 -19.42 -1.78
N ALA A 80 2.94 -19.77 -0.82
CA ALA A 80 3.95 -20.81 -0.98
C ALA A 80 3.33 -22.19 -1.27
N GLY A 81 2.22 -22.52 -0.60
CA GLY A 81 1.47 -23.75 -0.83
C GLY A 81 0.93 -23.84 -2.26
N LYS A 82 0.27 -22.79 -2.76
CA LYS A 82 -0.21 -22.72 -4.15
C LYS A 82 0.91 -22.80 -5.18
N LEU A 83 2.03 -22.13 -4.92
CA LEU A 83 3.20 -22.15 -5.80
C LEU A 83 3.86 -23.53 -5.88
N THR A 84 3.88 -24.27 -4.77
CA THR A 84 4.57 -25.56 -4.66
C THR A 84 3.66 -26.78 -4.78
N GLY A 85 2.34 -26.58 -4.95
CA GLY A 85 1.35 -27.65 -4.98
C GLY A 85 1.19 -28.38 -3.64
N LYS A 86 1.45 -27.69 -2.52
CA LYS A 86 1.36 -28.26 -1.16
C LYS A 86 0.09 -27.79 -0.47
N ASP A 87 -0.97 -28.58 -0.55
CA ASP A 87 -2.28 -28.16 0.00
C ASP A 87 -2.31 -28.05 1.52
N HIS A 88 -1.47 -28.82 2.23
CA HIS A 88 -1.31 -28.66 3.68
C HIS A 88 -0.74 -27.29 4.08
N GLU A 89 0.13 -26.69 3.25
CA GLU A 89 0.63 -25.32 3.47
C GLU A 89 -0.46 -24.28 3.16
N VAL A 90 -1.29 -24.54 2.14
CA VAL A 90 -2.48 -23.71 1.85
C VAL A 90 -3.45 -23.74 3.02
N ALA A 91 -3.77 -24.93 3.53
CA ALA A 91 -4.66 -25.13 4.66
C ALA A 91 -4.14 -24.49 5.95
N MET A 92 -2.83 -24.56 6.21
CA MET A 92 -2.20 -23.84 7.32
C MET A 92 -2.40 -22.33 7.18
N GLY A 93 -2.19 -21.80 5.97
CA GLY A 93 -2.34 -20.39 5.67
C GLY A 93 -3.76 -19.89 5.86
N ASP A 94 -4.74 -20.62 5.32
CA ASP A 94 -6.17 -20.29 5.44
C ASP A 94 -6.63 -20.36 6.90
N ALA A 95 -6.17 -21.35 7.67
CA ALA A 95 -6.48 -21.43 9.11
C ALA A 95 -5.96 -20.21 9.91
N LEU A 96 -4.74 -19.74 9.62
CA LEU A 96 -4.22 -18.52 10.24
C LEU A 96 -5.04 -17.27 9.86
N LEU A 97 -5.54 -17.21 8.62
CA LEU A 97 -6.40 -16.11 8.15
C LEU A 97 -7.82 -16.17 8.77
N GLU A 98 -8.26 -17.33 9.23
CA GLU A 98 -9.48 -17.50 10.02
C GLU A 98 -9.30 -17.08 11.49
N GLY A 99 -8.08 -16.73 11.90
CA GLY A 99 -7.76 -16.33 13.28
C GLY A 99 -7.48 -17.49 14.22
N LYS A 100 -7.40 -18.73 13.71
CA LYS A 100 -6.97 -19.90 14.49
C LYS A 100 -5.57 -19.68 15.03
N ASP A 101 -5.32 -20.22 16.23
CA ASP A 101 -3.98 -20.18 16.78
C ASP A 101 -3.01 -21.07 15.98
N VAL A 102 -1.72 -20.95 16.27
CA VAL A 102 -0.68 -21.67 15.52
C VAL A 102 -0.81 -23.19 15.65
N GLN A 103 -1.28 -23.69 16.79
CA GLN A 103 -1.43 -25.13 17.01
C GLN A 103 -2.64 -25.68 16.27
N GLU A 104 -3.76 -24.97 16.29
CA GLU A 104 -4.97 -25.30 15.52
C GLU A 104 -4.71 -25.25 14.01
N ALA A 105 -3.99 -24.23 13.53
CA ALA A 105 -3.59 -24.12 12.13
C ALA A 105 -2.66 -25.26 11.71
N ARG A 106 -1.75 -25.67 12.59
CA ARG A 106 -0.87 -26.83 12.36
C ARG A 106 -1.64 -28.14 12.33
N ALA A 107 -2.58 -28.35 13.25
CA ALA A 107 -3.43 -29.54 13.26
C ALA A 107 -4.26 -29.63 11.98
N THR A 108 -4.78 -28.49 11.49
CA THR A 108 -5.49 -28.41 10.20
C THR A 108 -4.58 -28.85 9.04
N ALA A 109 -3.34 -28.36 9.01
CA ALA A 109 -2.36 -28.74 8.00
C ALA A 109 -1.99 -30.24 8.05
N GLU A 110 -1.80 -30.79 9.25
CA GLU A 110 -1.47 -32.21 9.45
C GLU A 110 -2.63 -33.13 9.00
N ALA A 111 -3.88 -32.75 9.28
CA ALA A 111 -5.06 -33.47 8.81
C ALA A 111 -5.14 -33.51 7.28
N VAL A 112 -4.87 -32.37 6.61
CA VAL A 112 -4.83 -32.31 5.14
C VAL A 112 -3.67 -33.14 4.59
N LYS A 113 -2.49 -33.06 5.21
CA LYS A 113 -1.32 -33.84 4.79
C LYS A 113 -1.57 -35.35 4.87
N ALA A 114 -2.28 -35.83 5.90
CA ALA A 114 -2.63 -37.23 6.07
C ALA A 114 -3.64 -37.75 5.02
N GLN A 115 -4.41 -36.86 4.37
CA GLN A 115 -5.31 -37.23 3.28
C GLN A 115 -4.61 -37.30 1.92
N GLN A 116 -3.38 -36.80 1.82
CA GLN A 116 -2.58 -36.75 0.60
C GLN A 116 -1.48 -37.81 0.54
N SER A 117 -1.31 -38.62 1.59
CA SER A 117 -0.41 -39.77 1.63
C SER A 117 -1.13 -41.04 1.17
#